data_AF-A0A1C4SWS0-F1
#
_entry.id   AF-A0A1C4SWS0-F1
#
_cell.length_a   1.000
_cell.length_b   1.000
_cell.length_c   1.000
_cell.angle_alpha   90.00
_cell.angle_beta   90.00
_cell.angle_gamma   90.00
#
_symmetry.space_group_name_H-M   'P 1'
#
loop_
_entity.id
_entity.type
_entity.pdbx_description
1 polymer ?
#
loop_
_entity_poly.entity_id
_entity_poly.type
_entity_poly.pdbx_seq_one_letter_code
_entity_poly.pdbx_strand_id
1 'polypeptide(L)'
;MRGEKPERWVRQTDFNNDEAVGYLADRLNRLGVEDELVKAGARAGDGVAIGPEDNAVVFDWEPTMQAGAEMLGRRGEDHRMEAPRPAAQRRKDRDAERDDAQKEYDEFDPF
;
A
#
# COMPACT_ATOMS: atom_id res chain seq x y z
N MET A 1 -8.82 15.92 2.23
CA MET A 1 -7.45 15.59 1.78
C MET A 1 -6.97 16.68 0.82
N ARG A 2 -5.71 17.11 0.87
CA ARG A 2 -5.16 18.16 -0.02
C ARG A 2 -4.10 17.57 -0.93
N GLY A 3 -4.18 17.83 -2.23
CA GLY A 3 -3.21 17.29 -3.19
C GLY A 3 -3.55 17.62 -4.64
N GLU A 4 -2.59 18.19 -5.38
CA GLU A 4 -2.80 18.68 -6.75
C GLU A 4 -3.27 17.59 -7.73
N LYS A 5 -2.85 16.34 -7.52
CA LYS A 5 -3.23 15.20 -8.38
C LYS A 5 -4.68 14.76 -8.14
N PRO A 6 -5.12 14.40 -6.90
CA PRO A 6 -6.52 14.14 -6.60
C PRO A 6 -7.46 15.26 -7.04
N GLU A 7 -7.11 16.51 -6.77
CA GLU A 7 -7.93 17.68 -7.11
C GLU A 7 -8.14 17.82 -8.62
N ARG A 8 -7.07 17.62 -9.41
CA ARG A 8 -7.16 17.69 -10.86
C ARG A 8 -8.01 16.56 -11.44
N TRP A 9 -7.97 15.37 -10.85
CA TRP A 9 -8.78 14.25 -11.32
C TRP A 9 -10.25 14.46 -11.01
N VAL A 10 -10.59 14.87 -9.79
CA VAL A 10 -11.96 15.22 -9.38
C VAL A 10 -12.56 16.26 -10.32
N ARG A 11 -11.80 17.30 -10.69
CA ARG A 11 -12.26 18.34 -11.63
C ARG A 11 -12.47 17.85 -13.06
N GLN A 12 -11.81 16.76 -13.45
CA GLN A 12 -11.93 16.18 -14.80
C GLN A 12 -12.96 15.05 -14.88
N THR A 13 -13.47 14.58 -13.74
CA THR A 13 -14.45 13.50 -13.69
C THR A 13 -15.85 14.05 -13.97
N ASP A 14 -16.56 13.40 -14.89
CA ASP A 14 -17.99 13.60 -15.05
C ASP A 14 -18.74 12.73 -14.04
N PHE A 15 -19.38 13.35 -13.06
CA PHE A 15 -20.11 12.65 -12.00
C PHE A 15 -21.48 12.12 -12.44
N ASN A 16 -21.95 12.45 -13.65
CA ASN A 16 -23.16 11.84 -14.21
C ASN A 16 -22.89 10.49 -14.89
N ASN A 17 -21.62 10.06 -14.94
CA ASN A 17 -21.21 8.81 -15.53
C ASN A 17 -20.60 7.89 -14.46
N ASP A 18 -21.33 6.84 -14.10
CA ASP A 18 -20.93 5.84 -13.10
C ASP A 18 -19.56 5.21 -13.40
N GLU A 19 -19.21 5.01 -14.68
CA GLU A 19 -17.91 4.45 -15.08
C GLU A 19 -16.77 5.43 -14.77
N ALA A 20 -16.98 6.73 -15.02
CA ALA A 20 -15.99 7.76 -14.72
C ALA A 20 -15.78 7.94 -13.21
N VAL A 21 -16.85 7.77 -12.42
CA VAL A 21 -16.79 7.76 -10.95
C VAL A 21 -16.02 6.54 -10.45
N GLY A 22 -16.30 5.35 -10.97
CA GLY A 22 -15.56 4.13 -10.62
C GLY A 22 -14.07 4.25 -10.95
N TYR A 23 -13.75 4.80 -12.12
CA TYR A 23 -12.37 5.04 -12.53
C TYR A 23 -11.63 6.07 -11.66
N LEU A 24 -12.33 7.09 -11.15
CA LEU A 24 -11.78 8.02 -10.16
C LEU A 24 -11.45 7.29 -8.85
N ALA A 25 -12.36 6.44 -8.35
CA ALA A 25 -12.15 5.66 -7.14
C ALA A 25 -10.89 4.77 -7.25
N ASP A 26 -10.73 4.07 -8.37
CA ASP A 26 -9.52 3.27 -8.64
C ASP A 26 -8.24 4.11 -8.59
N ARG A 27 -8.27 5.31 -9.17
CA ARG A 27 -7.12 6.23 -9.16
C ARG A 27 -6.80 6.74 -7.76
N LEU A 28 -7.80 7.05 -6.95
CA LEU A 28 -7.61 7.47 -5.56
C LEU A 28 -7.05 6.31 -4.72
N ASN A 29 -7.53 5.09 -4.93
CA ASN A 29 -6.99 3.89 -4.28
C ASN A 29 -5.52 3.66 -4.63
N ARG A 30 -5.14 3.83 -5.90
CA ARG A 30 -3.73 3.75 -6.32
C ARG A 30 -2.83 4.81 -5.69
N LEU A 31 -3.37 5.94 -5.27
CA LEU A 31 -2.64 6.97 -4.53
C LEU A 31 -2.52 6.69 -3.04
N GLY A 32 -3.13 5.61 -2.53
CA GLY A 32 -3.15 5.28 -1.10
C GLY A 32 -4.09 6.18 -0.30
N VAL A 33 -5.08 6.81 -0.95
CA VAL A 33 -6.06 7.68 -0.26
C VAL A 33 -6.82 6.89 0.81
N GLU A 34 -7.19 5.64 0.52
CA GLU A 34 -7.86 4.76 1.47
C GLU A 34 -7.00 4.46 2.70
N ASP A 35 -5.72 4.12 2.51
CA ASP A 35 -4.79 3.89 3.62
C ASP A 35 -4.66 5.12 4.53
N GLU A 36 -4.59 6.31 3.94
CA GLU A 36 -4.49 7.57 4.70
C GLU A 36 -5.79 7.88 5.46
N LEU A 37 -6.96 7.59 4.87
CA LEU A 37 -8.25 7.74 5.55
C LEU A 37 -8.39 6.75 6.72
N VAL A 38 -7.98 5.49 6.53
CA VAL A 38 -7.98 4.47 7.60
C VAL A 38 -7.03 4.88 8.73
N LYS A 39 -5.81 5.34 8.42
CA LYS A 39 -4.87 5.86 9.44
C LYS A 39 -5.41 7.09 10.18
N ALA A 40 -6.15 7.95 9.48
CA ALA A 40 -6.83 9.09 10.08
C ALA A 40 -8.02 8.68 10.97
N GLY A 41 -8.43 7.41 10.94
CA GLY A 41 -9.52 6.87 11.74
C GLY A 41 -10.90 7.13 11.13
N ALA A 42 -10.98 7.35 9.81
CA ALA A 42 -12.24 7.46 9.10
C ALA A 42 -13.07 6.17 9.27
N ARG A 43 -14.38 6.34 9.43
CA ARG A 43 -15.38 5.27 9.54
C ARG A 43 -16.29 5.27 8.32
N ALA A 44 -16.85 4.11 8.01
CA ALA A 44 -17.83 3.98 6.93
C ALA A 44 -18.95 5.03 7.11
N GLY A 45 -19.26 5.75 6.04
CA GLY A 45 -20.18 6.88 6.04
C GLY A 45 -19.57 8.23 6.44
N ASP A 46 -18.27 8.31 6.76
CA ASP A 46 -17.62 9.61 6.99
C ASP A 46 -17.49 10.39 5.68
N GLY A 47 -17.84 11.68 5.73
CA GLY A 47 -17.75 12.59 4.59
C GLY A 47 -16.30 12.95 4.27
N VAL A 48 -15.83 12.61 3.07
CA VAL A 48 -14.49 12.93 2.58
C VAL A 48 -14.56 14.04 1.53
N ALA A 49 -13.89 15.15 1.82
CA ALA A 49 -13.77 16.28 0.91
C ALA A 49 -12.44 16.25 0.14
N ILE A 50 -12.51 16.35 -1.20
CA ILE A 50 -11.36 16.50 -2.10
C ILE A 50 -11.53 17.79 -2.92
N GLY A 51 -10.59 18.73 -2.78
CA GLY A 51 -10.66 20.03 -3.44
C GLY A 51 -10.35 21.20 -2.50
N PRO A 52 -10.23 22.42 -3.06
CA PRO A 52 -10.23 23.66 -2.28
C PRO A 52 -11.59 23.89 -1.61
N GLU A 53 -11.62 24.64 -0.51
CA GLU A 53 -12.83 24.85 0.31
C GLU A 53 -14.02 25.40 -0.50
N ASP A 54 -13.77 26.26 -1.49
CA ASP A 54 -14.83 26.87 -2.31
C ASP A 54 -15.46 25.90 -3.32
N ASN A 55 -14.81 24.79 -3.67
CA ASN A 55 -15.23 23.86 -4.73
C ASN A 55 -14.84 22.41 -4.44
N ALA A 56 -14.89 22.00 -3.17
CA ALA A 56 -14.59 20.63 -2.79
C ALA A 56 -15.73 19.70 -3.19
N VAL A 57 -15.40 18.55 -3.76
CA VAL A 57 -16.35 17.45 -3.92
C VAL A 57 -16.33 16.63 -2.65
N VAL A 58 -17.51 16.39 -2.09
CA VAL A 58 -17.71 15.62 -0.85
C VAL A 58 -18.45 14.34 -1.21
N PHE A 59 -17.98 13.21 -0.68
CA PHE A 59 -18.64 11.92 -0.83
C PHE A 59 -18.55 11.14 0.49
N ASP A 60 -19.50 10.22 0.67
CA ASP A 60 -19.49 9.30 1.80
C ASP A 60 -18.45 8.20 1.54
N TRP A 61 -17.51 8.03 2.48
CA TRP A 61 -16.47 7.04 2.35
C TRP A 61 -16.96 5.66 2.77
N GLU A 62 -16.77 4.68 1.90
CA GLU A 62 -17.05 3.26 2.15
C GLU A 62 -15.72 2.47 2.05
N PRO A 63 -15.20 1.91 3.16
CA PRO A 63 -13.97 1.13 3.14
C PRO A 63 -14.16 -0.15 2.32
N THR A 64 -13.24 -0.43 1.39
CA THR A 64 -13.21 -1.73 0.72
C THR A 64 -12.93 -2.87 1.71
N MET A 65 -12.21 -2.54 2.78
CA MET A 65 -11.90 -3.45 3.88
C MET A 65 -13.13 -3.92 4.67
N GLN A 66 -14.33 -3.32 4.58
CA GLN A 66 -15.48 -3.82 5.37
C GLN A 66 -16.01 -5.17 4.89
N ALA A 67 -15.64 -5.62 3.68
CA ALA A 67 -15.81 -7.01 3.25
C ALA A 67 -14.78 -7.98 3.88
N GLY A 68 -13.76 -7.48 4.60
CA GLY A 68 -12.73 -8.26 5.30
C GLY A 68 -12.45 -7.83 6.75
N ALA A 69 -13.14 -6.80 7.27
CA ALA A 69 -12.87 -6.17 8.55
C ALA A 69 -13.42 -6.96 9.75
N GLU A 70 -14.14 -8.06 9.52
CA GLU A 70 -14.33 -9.09 10.56
C GLU A 70 -13.00 -9.76 10.96
N MET A 71 -11.92 -9.54 10.19
CA MET A 71 -10.57 -10.04 10.47
C MET A 71 -9.55 -8.97 10.88
N LEU A 72 -9.98 -7.80 11.34
CA LEU A 72 -9.08 -6.87 12.06
C LEU A 72 -9.48 -6.75 13.54
N GLY A 73 -9.74 -7.91 14.16
CA GLY A 73 -9.67 -8.02 15.61
C GLY A 73 -8.29 -7.53 16.08
N ARG A 74 -8.26 -6.75 17.17
CA ARG A 74 -7.02 -6.37 17.85
C ARG A 74 -6.20 -7.64 18.10
N ARG A 75 -5.08 -7.84 17.40
CA ARG A 75 -4.29 -9.07 17.54
C ARG A 75 -2.82 -8.76 17.79
N GLY A 76 -2.40 -9.04 19.03
CA GLY A 76 -1.07 -9.58 19.27
C GLY A 76 -1.11 -11.09 19.05
N GLU A 77 -0.16 -11.61 18.25
CA GLU A 77 0.32 -13.00 18.04
C GLU A 77 0.78 -13.09 16.57
N ASP A 78 1.96 -13.52 16.14
CA ASP A 78 3.22 -14.00 16.75
C ASP A 78 4.30 -13.87 15.63
N HIS A 79 5.51 -13.41 15.95
CA HIS A 79 6.59 -13.14 14.97
C HIS A 79 7.32 -14.38 14.41
N ARG A 80 6.88 -15.61 14.69
CA ARG A 80 7.66 -16.82 14.36
C ARG A 80 7.55 -17.34 12.92
N MET A 81 6.77 -16.70 12.04
CA MET A 81 6.53 -17.18 10.68
C MET A 81 6.76 -16.09 9.63
N GLU A 82 7.92 -15.43 9.66
CA GLU A 82 8.36 -14.60 8.53
C GLU A 82 9.14 -15.48 7.54
N ALA A 83 8.46 -15.99 6.52
CA ALA A 83 9.14 -16.64 5.40
C ALA A 83 9.93 -15.56 4.62
N PRO A 84 11.25 -15.71 4.44
CA PRO A 84 12.04 -14.72 3.73
C PRO A 84 11.57 -14.61 2.28
N ARG A 85 11.34 -13.37 1.82
CA ARG A 85 10.97 -13.08 0.43
C ARG A 85 12.04 -13.67 -0.51
N PRO A 86 11.69 -14.25 -1.68
CA PRO A 86 12.64 -14.94 -2.58
C PRO A 86 13.87 -14.11 -2.99
N ALA A 87 13.75 -12.78 -3.00
CA ALA A 87 14.86 -11.87 -3.30
C ALA A 87 15.93 -11.81 -2.19
N ALA A 88 15.57 -12.01 -0.92
CA ALA A 88 16.51 -12.09 0.19
C ALA A 88 17.25 -13.43 0.19
N GLN A 89 16.57 -14.51 -0.17
CA GLN A 89 17.15 -15.85 -0.29
C GLN A 89 18.30 -15.88 -1.32
N ARG A 90 18.07 -15.32 -2.52
CA ARG A 90 19.09 -15.27 -3.58
C ARG A 90 20.35 -14.49 -3.23
N ARG A 91 20.27 -13.50 -2.32
CA ARG A 91 21.47 -12.79 -1.85
C ARG A 91 22.28 -13.68 -0.90
N LYS A 92 21.59 -14.33 0.05
CA LYS A 92 22.22 -15.21 1.03
C LYS A 92 22.90 -16.41 0.37
N ASP A 93 22.27 -17.00 -0.64
CA ASP A 93 22.86 -18.13 -1.38
C ASP A 93 24.13 -17.71 -2.12
N ARG A 94 24.15 -16.51 -2.73
CA ARG A 94 25.33 -15.97 -3.42
C ARG A 94 26.47 -15.63 -2.46
N ASP A 95 26.14 -15.09 -1.29
CA ASP A 95 27.14 -14.77 -0.27
C ASP A 95 27.78 -16.06 0.29
N ALA A 96 26.98 -17.13 0.47
CA ALA A 96 27.49 -18.43 0.89
C ALA A 96 28.43 -19.07 -0.14
N GLU A 97 28.08 -19.03 -1.43
CA GLU A 97 28.98 -19.52 -2.51
C GLU A 97 30.32 -18.77 -2.53
N ARG A 98 30.31 -17.45 -2.29
CA ARG A 98 31.52 -16.64 -2.25
C ARG A 98 32.39 -16.99 -1.04
N ASP A 99 31.79 -17.16 0.13
CA ASP A 99 32.51 -17.52 1.35
C ASP A 99 33.12 -18.93 1.27
N ASP A 100 32.42 -19.89 0.66
CA ASP A 100 32.94 -21.25 0.47
C ASP A 100 34.11 -21.25 -0.52
N ALA A 101 34.01 -20.52 -1.64
CA ALA A 101 35.12 -20.40 -2.59
C ALA A 101 36.35 -19.69 -1.98
N GLN A 102 36.13 -18.70 -1.11
CA GLN A 102 37.23 -18.03 -0.40
C GLN A 102 37.89 -18.97 0.62
N LYS A 103 37.10 -19.76 1.36
CA LYS A 103 37.64 -20.77 2.30
C LYS A 103 38.44 -21.85 1.57
N GLU A 104 37.95 -22.34 0.44
CA GLU A 104 38.68 -23.34 -0.36
C GLU A 104 40.02 -22.78 -0.85
N TYR A 105 40.05 -21.50 -1.26
CA TYR A 105 41.28 -20.82 -1.65
C TYR A 105 42.25 -20.63 -0.47
N ASP A 106 41.74 -20.24 0.71
CA ASP A 106 42.53 -20.03 1.92
C ASP A 106 43.06 -21.36 2.49
N GLU A 107 42.30 -22.46 2.38
CA GLU A 107 42.73 -23.80 2.83
C GLU A 107 43.68 -24.50 1.85
N PHE A 108 43.65 -24.13 0.57
CA PHE A 108 44.60 -24.61 -0.44
C PHE A 108 46.02 -24.04 -0.27
N ASP A 109 46.22 -23.06 0.63
CA ASP A 109 47.48 -22.39 1.02
C ASP A 109 48.61 -22.46 -0.04
N PRO A 110 48.48 -21.73 -1.17
CA PRO A 110 49.42 -21.87 -2.26
C PRO A 110 50.66 -21.01 -2.09
N PHE A 111 51.29 -20.90 -0.89
CA PHE A 111 52.68 -20.42 -0.71
C PHE A 111 53.36 -20.89 0.60
#